data_AF-A0A0D5A1W9-F1
#
_entry.id   AF-A0A0D5A1W9-F1
#
_cell.length_a   1.000
_cell.length_b   1.000
_cell.length_c   1.000
_cell.angle_alpha   90.00
_cell.angle_beta   90.00
_cell.angle_gamma   90.00
#
_symmetry.space_group_name_H-M   'P 1'
#
loop_
_entity.id
_entity.type
_entity.pdbx_description
1 polymer ?
#
loop_
_entity_poly.entity_id
_entity_poly.type
_entity_poly.pdbx_seq_one_letter_code
_entity_poly.pdbx_strand_id
1 'polypeptide(L)'
;MTNQIARALLPLNKYGDLDQRFEESIKRIIVDIGSEATKVLSDFYIKTSELQLSASKAGLELVEAIHREANRLETSRYKHEGEEYVWMHKTLRKNVAEILNRVGFKNKNVSKIIKAVEFKESLSTHSWWTSQLSVSHLYELSRMNETGIKQAITESSTDKTILIGRDYGGIPGKEWKDVSVRRFEEIRRFNPKRTRETNPLSELDKVSDSQDIITIESIEVQEVTQESIAREIVSLAQQLNTREVWKEKEIIEILKEAEKELISIGHMVLQPLEKVPANH
;
A
#
# COMPACT_ATOMS: atom_id res chain seq x y z
N MET A 1 33.23 8.37 4.64
CA MET A 1 31.79 8.39 4.32
C MET A 1 31.53 7.31 3.29
N THR A 2 31.13 6.13 3.74
CA THR A 2 31.03 4.93 2.88
C THR A 2 29.67 4.92 2.18
N ASN A 3 29.71 4.94 0.86
CA ASN A 3 28.64 5.14 -0.13
C ASN A 3 27.25 4.56 0.23
N GLN A 4 26.31 5.40 0.68
CA GLN A 4 24.88 5.05 0.74
C GLN A 4 24.36 4.60 -0.63
N ILE A 5 24.88 5.18 -1.71
CA ILE A 5 24.58 4.79 -3.09
C ILE A 5 25.08 3.37 -3.43
N ALA A 6 26.19 2.91 -2.86
CA ALA A 6 26.70 1.57 -3.13
C ALA A 6 25.76 0.50 -2.58
N ARG A 7 25.14 0.76 -1.42
CA ARG A 7 24.08 -0.11 -0.92
C ARG A 7 22.83 -0.04 -1.78
N ALA A 8 22.48 1.13 -2.32
CA ALA A 8 21.32 1.32 -3.19
C ALA A 8 21.43 0.62 -4.54
N LEU A 9 22.65 0.32 -4.99
CA LEU A 9 22.93 -0.37 -6.25
C LEU A 9 23.08 -1.88 -6.09
N LEU A 10 23.09 -2.41 -4.87
CA LEU A 10 23.20 -3.85 -4.65
C LEU A 10 21.88 -4.54 -5.03
N PRO A 11 21.93 -5.60 -5.86
CA PRO A 11 20.74 -6.37 -6.17
C PRO A 11 20.25 -7.13 -4.94
N LEU A 12 18.95 -7.45 -4.91
CA LEU A 12 18.37 -8.31 -3.90
C LEU A 12 18.58 -9.78 -4.25
N ASN A 13 18.87 -10.60 -3.24
CA ASN A 13 18.94 -12.05 -3.40
C ASN A 13 17.53 -12.68 -3.34
N LYS A 14 17.45 -14.00 -3.53
CA LYS A 14 16.19 -14.77 -3.46
C LYS A 14 15.46 -14.70 -2.10
N TYR A 15 16.10 -14.15 -1.07
CA TYR A 15 15.53 -13.95 0.27
C TYR A 15 15.15 -12.49 0.54
N GLY A 16 15.33 -11.59 -0.44
CA GLY A 16 15.03 -10.16 -0.30
C GLY A 16 16.10 -9.37 0.48
N ASP A 17 17.26 -9.96 0.76
CA ASP A 17 18.40 -9.25 1.37
C ASP A 17 19.37 -8.74 0.28
N LEU A 18 20.12 -7.69 0.58
CA LEU A 18 21.18 -7.19 -0.31
C LEU A 18 22.22 -8.28 -0.59
N ASP A 19 22.42 -8.60 -1.87
CA ASP A 19 23.34 -9.64 -2.30
C ASP A 19 24.79 -9.15 -2.28
N GLN A 20 25.46 -9.40 -1.15
CA GLN A 20 26.83 -8.95 -0.89
C GLN A 20 27.86 -9.49 -1.90
N ARG A 21 27.53 -10.54 -2.66
CA ARG A 21 28.43 -11.08 -3.70
C ARG A 21 28.72 -10.05 -4.80
N PHE A 22 27.85 -9.06 -4.96
CA PHE A 22 28.00 -8.00 -5.96
C PHE A 22 28.75 -6.77 -5.45
N GLU A 23 29.13 -6.69 -4.16
CA GLU A 23 29.79 -5.49 -3.60
C GLU A 23 30.99 -5.04 -4.41
N GLU A 24 31.86 -5.98 -4.81
CA GLU A 24 33.08 -5.64 -5.55
C GLU A 24 32.79 -5.18 -6.99
N SER A 25 31.75 -5.74 -7.61
CA SER A 25 31.26 -5.29 -8.91
C SER A 25 30.65 -3.88 -8.81
N ILE A 26 29.86 -3.61 -7.78
CA ILE A 26 29.30 -2.27 -7.54
C ILE A 26 30.41 -1.23 -7.28
N LYS A 27 31.46 -1.59 -6.53
CA LYS A 27 32.62 -0.70 -6.36
C LYS A 27 33.29 -0.36 -7.70
N ARG A 28 33.49 -1.36 -8.56
CA ARG A 28 34.04 -1.14 -9.91
C ARG A 28 33.14 -0.24 -10.75
N ILE A 29 31.83 -0.49 -10.76
CA ILE A 29 30.85 0.34 -11.48
C ILE A 29 30.90 1.80 -10.98
N ILE A 30 30.96 2.02 -9.66
CA ILE A 30 31.08 3.37 -9.08
C ILE A 30 32.37 4.07 -9.53
N VAL A 31 33.47 3.34 -9.63
CA VAL A 31 34.73 3.88 -10.18
C VAL A 31 34.59 4.20 -11.66
N ASP A 32 33.98 3.31 -12.45
CA ASP A 32 33.83 3.44 -13.90
C ASP A 32 32.93 4.63 -14.29
N ILE A 33 31.80 4.85 -13.59
CA ILE A 33 30.91 5.99 -13.85
C ILE A 33 31.50 7.32 -13.36
N GLY A 34 32.56 7.28 -12.55
CA GLY A 34 33.24 8.44 -12.04
C GLY A 34 32.56 9.15 -10.86
N SER A 35 33.33 10.02 -10.21
CA SER A 35 32.93 10.71 -8.97
C SER A 35 31.77 11.68 -9.17
N GLU A 36 31.71 12.38 -10.31
CA GLU A 36 30.65 13.36 -10.59
C GLU A 36 29.29 12.70 -10.75
N ALA A 37 29.18 11.65 -11.57
CA ALA A 37 27.94 10.91 -11.75
C ALA A 37 27.51 10.23 -10.44
N THR A 38 28.45 9.65 -9.69
CA THR A 38 28.18 9.05 -8.38
C THR A 38 27.60 10.08 -7.40
N LYS A 39 28.13 11.31 -7.39
CA LYS A 39 27.62 12.39 -6.56
C LYS A 39 26.20 12.79 -6.95
N VAL A 40 25.94 12.98 -8.24
CA VAL A 40 24.59 13.30 -8.75
C VAL A 40 23.58 12.21 -8.38
N LEU A 41 23.94 10.93 -8.54
CA LEU A 41 23.09 9.80 -8.17
C LEU A 41 22.85 9.72 -6.67
N SER A 42 23.86 10.00 -5.85
CA SER A 42 23.72 10.07 -4.40
C SER A 42 22.79 11.21 -3.98
N ASP A 43 22.96 12.40 -4.54
CA ASP A 43 22.10 13.56 -4.26
C ASP A 43 20.66 13.32 -4.71
N PHE A 44 20.48 12.67 -5.87
CA PHE A 44 19.18 12.26 -6.37
C PHE A 44 18.51 11.25 -5.43
N TYR A 45 19.25 10.23 -4.97
CA TYR A 45 18.77 9.25 -4.00
C TYR A 45 18.29 9.91 -2.69
N ILE A 46 19.07 10.85 -2.15
CA ILE A 46 18.72 11.57 -0.92
C ILE A 46 17.46 12.41 -1.12
N LYS A 47 17.43 13.27 -2.15
CA LYS A 47 16.29 14.16 -2.42
C LYS A 47 15.00 13.38 -2.69
N THR A 48 15.08 12.28 -3.44
CA THR A 48 13.90 11.46 -3.71
C THR A 48 13.42 10.70 -2.47
N SER A 49 14.33 10.23 -1.61
CA SER A 49 13.97 9.62 -0.33
C SER A 49 13.29 10.63 0.61
N GLU A 50 13.83 11.85 0.71
CA GLU A 50 13.25 12.94 1.50
C GLU A 50 11.87 13.37 0.95
N LEU A 51 11.74 13.46 -0.39
CA LEU A 51 10.47 13.75 -1.03
C LEU A 51 9.43 12.66 -0.77
N GLN A 52 9.82 11.38 -0.83
CA GLN A 52 8.93 10.27 -0.50
C GLN A 52 8.49 10.30 0.97
N LEU A 53 9.40 10.64 1.89
CA LEU A 53 9.11 10.69 3.32
C LEU A 53 8.18 11.87 3.66
N SER A 54 8.48 13.06 3.13
CA SER A 54 7.64 14.25 3.28
C SER A 54 6.27 14.09 2.61
N ALA A 55 6.22 13.54 1.40
CA ALA A 55 4.97 13.23 0.71
C ALA A 55 4.15 12.20 1.48
N SER A 56 4.76 11.16 2.07
CA SER A 56 4.03 10.16 2.87
C SER A 56 3.35 10.80 4.08
N LYS A 57 4.01 11.76 4.75
CA LYS A 57 3.41 12.51 5.87
C LYS A 57 2.25 13.39 5.38
N ALA A 58 2.42 14.11 4.27
CA ALA A 58 1.35 14.89 3.66
C ALA A 58 0.16 14.01 3.24
N GLY A 59 0.43 12.80 2.72
CA GLY A 59 -0.58 11.79 2.41
C GLY A 59 -1.35 11.34 3.66
N LEU A 60 -0.66 11.09 4.77
CA LEU A 60 -1.29 10.77 6.06
C LEU A 60 -2.21 11.91 6.53
N GLU A 61 -1.70 13.15 6.53
CA GLU A 61 -2.46 14.35 6.93
C GLU A 61 -3.69 14.59 6.04
N LEU A 62 -3.57 14.31 4.73
CA LEU A 62 -4.70 14.38 3.80
C LEU A 62 -5.78 13.36 4.14
N VAL A 63 -5.42 12.10 4.41
CA VAL A 63 -6.40 11.07 4.80
C VAL A 63 -7.06 11.42 6.14
N GLU A 64 -6.30 11.89 7.13
CA GLU A 64 -6.85 12.38 8.41
C GLU A 64 -7.80 13.56 8.21
N ALA A 65 -7.50 14.48 7.30
CA ALA A 65 -8.41 15.58 6.96
C ALA A 65 -9.71 15.09 6.31
N ILE A 66 -9.62 14.15 5.36
CA ILE A 66 -10.78 13.55 4.72
C ILE A 66 -11.66 12.82 5.74
N HIS A 67 -11.06 12.04 6.64
CA HIS A 67 -11.81 11.33 7.68
C HIS A 67 -12.44 12.29 8.70
N ARG A 68 -11.74 13.35 9.12
CA ARG A 68 -12.32 14.41 9.97
C ARG A 68 -13.52 15.07 9.32
N GLU A 69 -13.43 15.38 8.03
CA GLU A 69 -14.55 15.97 7.29
C GLU A 69 -15.71 14.98 7.15
N ALA A 70 -15.43 13.71 6.83
CA ALA A 70 -16.45 12.66 6.80
C ALA A 70 -17.16 12.52 8.15
N ASN A 71 -16.43 12.50 9.27
CA ASN A 71 -17.00 12.47 10.63
C ASN A 71 -17.83 13.73 10.94
N ARG A 72 -17.38 14.90 10.49
CA ARG A 72 -18.12 16.16 10.64
C ARG A 72 -19.48 16.08 9.94
N LEU A 73 -19.50 15.56 8.71
CA LEU A 73 -20.72 15.37 7.90
C LEU A 73 -21.65 14.28 8.46
N GLU A 74 -21.10 13.27 9.14
CA GLU A 74 -21.87 12.22 9.80
C GLU A 74 -22.64 12.73 11.04
N THR A 75 -22.08 13.73 11.74
CA THR A 75 -22.64 14.24 13.01
C THR A 75 -23.89 15.10 12.76
N SER A 76 -24.99 14.80 13.48
CA SER A 76 -26.34 15.35 13.25
C SER A 76 -26.51 16.87 13.33
N ARG A 77 -25.52 17.61 13.87
CA ARG A 77 -25.57 19.08 13.97
C ARG A 77 -25.48 19.81 12.62
N TYR A 78 -25.05 19.13 11.56
CA TYR A 78 -24.97 19.68 10.20
C TYR A 78 -26.01 19.08 9.24
N LYS A 79 -26.97 18.30 9.77
CA LYS A 79 -28.18 17.93 9.05
C LYS A 79 -29.10 19.15 9.05
N HIS A 80 -28.83 20.13 8.17
CA HIS A 80 -29.86 21.12 7.87
C HIS A 80 -31.07 20.39 7.28
N GLU A 81 -32.27 20.79 7.67
CA GLU A 81 -33.51 20.26 7.11
C GLU A 81 -33.47 20.37 5.58
N GLY A 82 -33.39 19.23 4.89
CA GLY A 82 -33.40 19.15 3.42
C GLY A 82 -32.06 18.84 2.73
N GLU A 83 -30.93 18.81 3.43
CA GLU A 83 -29.64 18.50 2.80
C GLU A 83 -29.26 17.01 2.97
N GLU A 84 -29.27 16.26 1.87
CA GLU A 84 -28.90 14.83 1.80
C GLU A 84 -27.40 14.57 1.99
N TYR A 85 -26.70 15.20 2.94
CA TYR A 85 -25.25 15.01 3.12
C TYR A 85 -24.83 13.64 3.68
N VAL A 86 -25.78 12.74 3.93
CA VAL A 86 -25.54 11.38 4.40
C VAL A 86 -24.80 10.53 3.36
N TRP A 87 -24.98 10.76 2.05
CA TRP A 87 -24.20 10.02 1.05
C TRP A 87 -22.76 10.53 0.92
N MET A 88 -22.52 11.82 1.23
CA MET A 88 -21.21 12.46 1.03
C MET A 88 -20.13 11.93 1.96
N HIS A 89 -20.41 11.72 3.25
CA HIS A 89 -19.40 11.16 4.17
C HIS A 89 -18.97 9.74 3.74
N LYS A 90 -19.93 8.90 3.31
CA LYS A 90 -19.64 7.55 2.80
C LYS A 90 -18.80 7.61 1.53
N THR A 91 -19.13 8.54 0.64
CA THR A 91 -18.42 8.75 -0.62
C THR A 91 -16.97 9.20 -0.39
N LEU A 92 -16.76 10.15 0.52
CA LEU A 92 -15.42 10.59 0.91
C LEU A 92 -14.57 9.44 1.43
N ARG A 93 -15.10 8.63 2.35
CA ARG A 93 -14.40 7.46 2.90
C ARG A 93 -14.09 6.39 1.84
N LYS A 94 -15.05 6.10 0.95
CA LYS A 94 -14.88 5.11 -0.12
C LYS A 94 -13.81 5.50 -1.13
N ASN A 95 -13.70 6.80 -1.43
CA ASN A 95 -12.83 7.31 -2.49
C ASN A 95 -11.44 7.76 -2.00
N VAL A 96 -11.09 7.58 -0.72
CA VAL A 96 -9.76 7.97 -0.19
C VAL A 96 -8.61 7.39 -1.01
N ALA A 97 -8.69 6.10 -1.36
CA ALA A 97 -7.65 5.43 -2.14
C ALA A 97 -7.52 6.03 -3.55
N GLU A 98 -8.65 6.32 -4.20
CA GLU A 98 -8.68 6.97 -5.50
C GLU A 98 -8.11 8.39 -5.45
N ILE A 99 -8.47 9.18 -4.42
CA ILE A 99 -7.96 10.54 -4.22
C ILE A 99 -6.43 10.51 -4.07
N LEU A 100 -5.88 9.61 -3.26
CA LEU A 100 -4.43 9.48 -3.11
C LEU A 100 -3.75 9.04 -4.41
N ASN A 101 -4.35 8.11 -5.16
CA ASN A 101 -3.82 7.70 -6.46
C ASN A 101 -3.81 8.87 -7.47
N ARG A 102 -4.87 9.69 -7.51
CA ARG A 102 -4.94 10.90 -8.35
C ARG A 102 -3.91 11.96 -7.97
N VAL A 103 -3.54 12.03 -6.68
CA VAL A 103 -2.44 12.89 -6.20
C VAL A 103 -1.05 12.34 -6.62
N GLY A 104 -0.96 11.08 -7.02
CA GLY A 104 0.26 10.46 -7.54
C GLY A 104 0.91 9.43 -6.60
N PHE A 105 0.25 9.03 -5.52
CA PHE A 105 0.75 7.93 -4.69
C PHE A 105 0.58 6.59 -5.41
N LYS A 106 1.58 5.71 -5.30
CA LYS A 106 1.48 4.32 -5.78
C LYS A 106 0.51 3.52 -4.90
N ASN A 107 -0.25 2.59 -5.48
CA ASN A 107 -1.21 1.72 -4.76
C ASN A 107 -0.65 1.08 -3.48
N LYS A 108 0.59 0.57 -3.50
CA LYS A 108 1.25 -0.01 -2.32
C LYS A 108 1.36 1.01 -1.17
N ASN A 109 1.72 2.25 -1.48
CA ASN A 109 1.83 3.33 -0.50
C ASN A 109 0.47 3.82 -0.02
N VAL A 110 -0.52 3.88 -0.92
CA VAL A 110 -1.91 4.23 -0.57
C VAL A 110 -2.45 3.29 0.50
N SER A 111 -2.32 1.97 0.32
CA SER A 111 -2.76 0.98 1.31
C SER A 111 -2.06 1.17 2.66
N LYS A 112 -0.76 1.49 2.65
CA LYS A 112 0.01 1.76 3.87
C LYS A 112 -0.47 3.00 4.61
N ILE A 113 -0.67 4.10 3.89
CA ILE A 113 -1.13 5.39 4.45
C ILE A 113 -2.51 5.24 5.08
N ILE A 114 -3.46 4.61 4.37
CA ILE A 114 -4.83 4.42 4.87
C ILE A 114 -4.82 3.60 6.17
N LYS A 115 -4.12 2.46 6.19
CA LYS A 115 -4.02 1.61 7.39
C LYS A 115 -3.31 2.29 8.56
N ALA A 116 -2.34 3.15 8.28
CA ALA A 116 -1.68 3.96 9.30
C ALA A 116 -2.67 4.95 9.95
N VAL A 117 -3.53 5.61 9.16
CA VAL A 117 -4.60 6.48 9.70
C VAL A 117 -5.63 5.67 10.48
N GLU A 118 -6.12 4.57 9.93
CA GLU A 118 -7.09 3.70 10.63
C GLU A 118 -6.56 3.25 12.00
N PHE A 119 -5.27 2.93 12.09
CA PHE A 119 -4.64 2.62 13.38
C PHE A 119 -4.67 3.83 14.33
N LYS A 120 -4.25 5.03 13.88
CA LYS A 120 -4.29 6.23 14.72
C LYS A 120 -5.71 6.54 15.21
N GLU A 121 -6.72 6.40 14.35
CA GLU A 121 -8.12 6.62 14.70
C GLU A 121 -8.68 5.56 15.65
N SER A 122 -8.14 4.34 15.62
CA SER A 122 -8.54 3.29 16.55
C SER A 122 -8.08 3.53 17.99
N LEU A 123 -7.15 4.48 18.20
CA LEU A 123 -6.69 4.86 19.52
C LEU A 123 -7.71 5.79 20.17
N SER A 124 -8.14 5.45 21.38
CA SER A 124 -9.04 6.33 22.16
C SER A 124 -8.34 7.62 22.59
N THR A 125 -7.00 7.58 22.66
CA THR A 125 -6.18 8.73 23.03
C THR A 125 -5.25 9.15 21.90
N HIS A 126 -5.35 10.42 21.50
CA HIS A 126 -4.34 11.03 20.66
C HIS A 126 -3.05 11.19 21.48
N SER A 127 -2.08 10.32 21.23
CA SER A 127 -0.80 10.37 21.92
C SER A 127 0.23 11.17 21.12
N TRP A 128 1.13 11.83 21.85
CA TRP A 128 2.26 12.52 21.23
C TRP A 128 3.18 11.52 20.49
N TRP A 129 3.42 10.34 21.08
CA TRP A 129 4.22 9.28 20.48
C TRP A 129 3.74 8.88 19.09
N THR A 130 2.45 8.56 18.92
CA THR A 130 1.90 8.18 17.61
C THR A 130 1.95 9.30 16.57
N SER A 131 2.03 10.56 17.01
CA SER A 131 2.20 11.71 16.12
C SER A 131 3.65 11.91 15.65
N GLN A 132 4.63 11.31 16.34
CA GLN A 132 6.04 11.33 15.94
C GLN A 132 6.43 10.14 15.07
N LEU A 133 5.62 9.07 15.06
CA LEU A 133 5.90 7.87 14.26
C LEU A 133 5.71 8.14 12.76
N SER A 134 6.61 7.59 11.95
CA SER A 134 6.44 7.62 10.49
C SER A 134 5.29 6.73 10.03
N VAL A 135 4.80 6.95 8.80
CA VAL A 135 3.74 6.14 8.19
C VAL A 135 4.07 4.64 8.23
N SER A 136 5.33 4.26 8.00
CA SER A 136 5.75 2.86 8.04
C SER A 136 5.66 2.25 9.44
N HIS A 137 6.02 3.00 10.49
CA HIS A 137 5.85 2.51 11.88
C HIS A 137 4.38 2.27 12.19
N LEU A 138 3.52 3.24 11.89
CA LEU A 138 2.07 3.16 12.10
C LEU A 138 1.45 2.02 11.29
N TYR A 139 1.91 1.83 10.06
CA TYR A 139 1.48 0.72 9.21
C TYR A 139 1.84 -0.64 9.82
N GLU A 140 3.05 -0.81 10.34
CA GLU A 140 3.43 -2.07 10.99
C GLU A 140 2.59 -2.31 12.26
N LEU A 141 2.37 -1.29 13.09
CA LEU A 141 1.49 -1.38 14.27
C LEU A 141 0.05 -1.75 13.91
N SER A 142 -0.50 -1.19 12.82
CA SER A 142 -1.87 -1.49 12.35
C SER A 142 -2.13 -2.98 12.07
N ARG A 143 -1.05 -3.74 11.83
CA ARG A 143 -1.04 -5.15 11.46
C ARG A 143 -0.64 -6.08 12.61
N MET A 144 -0.44 -5.55 13.80
CA MET A 144 -0.16 -6.33 15.01
C MET A 144 -1.45 -6.66 15.77
N ASN A 145 -1.43 -7.78 16.50
CA ASN A 145 -2.42 -8.02 17.54
C ASN A 145 -2.11 -7.18 18.80
N GLU A 146 -2.99 -7.21 19.79
CA GLU A 146 -2.83 -6.43 21.03
C GLU A 146 -1.51 -6.75 21.78
N THR A 147 -1.07 -8.01 21.80
CA THR A 147 0.20 -8.42 22.42
C THR A 147 1.40 -7.79 21.71
N GLY A 148 1.39 -7.76 20.38
CA GLY A 148 2.43 -7.13 19.58
C GLY A 148 2.50 -5.62 19.81
N ILE A 149 1.35 -4.95 19.89
CA ILE A 149 1.29 -3.51 20.16
C ILE A 149 1.82 -3.20 21.56
N LYS A 150 1.43 -3.99 22.57
CA LYS A 150 1.99 -3.91 23.94
C LYS A 150 3.50 -4.06 23.94
N GLN A 151 4.03 -5.04 23.21
CA GLN A 151 5.47 -5.24 23.11
C GLN A 151 6.16 -4.04 22.44
N ALA A 152 5.63 -3.53 21.33
CA ALA A 152 6.18 -2.36 20.64
C ALA A 152 6.21 -1.12 21.53
N ILE A 153 5.16 -0.91 22.34
CA ILE A 153 5.07 0.15 23.35
C ILE A 153 6.15 -0.03 24.42
N THR A 154 6.28 -1.24 24.99
CA THR A 154 7.28 -1.53 26.02
C THR A 154 8.69 -1.31 25.49
N GLU A 155 8.99 -1.76 24.27
CA GLU A 155 10.32 -1.55 23.66
C GLU A 155 10.62 -0.09 23.31
N SER A 156 9.57 0.71 23.08
CA SER A 156 9.66 2.16 22.88
C SER A 156 9.65 2.95 24.19
N SER A 157 9.40 2.28 25.32
CA SER A 157 9.37 2.92 26.64
C SER A 157 10.78 2.96 27.26
N THR A 158 11.01 3.96 28.09
CA THR A 158 12.19 4.13 28.92
C THR A 158 11.78 4.00 30.39
N ASP A 159 12.75 3.85 31.30
CA ASP A 159 12.49 3.77 32.74
C ASP A 159 11.79 5.02 33.31
N LYS A 160 11.81 6.14 32.57
CA LYS A 160 11.17 7.41 32.94
C LYS A 160 9.87 7.68 32.17
N THR A 161 9.47 6.78 31.27
CA THR A 161 8.30 6.97 30.42
C THR A 161 7.02 6.90 31.25
N ILE A 162 6.26 8.00 31.22
CA ILE A 162 4.88 8.02 31.71
C ILE A 162 4.00 7.46 30.60
N LEU A 163 3.22 6.41 30.89
CA LEU A 163 2.23 5.88 29.96
C LEU A 163 0.95 6.72 30.01
N ILE A 164 0.43 7.08 28.84
CA ILE A 164 -0.78 7.89 28.67
C ILE A 164 -1.85 7.03 28.00
N GLY A 165 -3.09 7.15 28.46
CA GLY A 165 -4.23 6.41 27.92
C GLY A 165 -4.39 5.01 28.50
N ARG A 166 -5.48 4.33 28.12
CA ARG A 166 -5.77 2.95 28.56
C ARG A 166 -5.55 1.92 27.45
N ASP A 167 -5.39 2.37 26.20
CA ASP A 167 -5.20 1.51 25.04
C ASP A 167 -3.92 0.69 25.21
N TYR A 168 -4.02 -0.63 25.05
CA TYR A 168 -2.86 -1.53 25.08
C TYR A 168 -2.01 -1.42 26.37
N GLY A 169 -2.60 -1.07 27.51
CA GLY A 169 -1.85 -0.87 28.76
C GLY A 169 -1.16 0.49 28.90
N GLY A 170 -1.48 1.44 28.00
CA GLY A 170 -0.97 2.80 27.96
C GLY A 170 0.08 2.99 26.86
N ILE A 171 0.23 4.21 26.35
CA ILE A 171 1.12 4.56 25.24
C ILE A 171 2.28 5.43 25.78
N PRO A 172 3.53 5.35 25.25
CA PRO A 172 4.63 6.19 25.73
C PRO A 172 4.29 7.67 25.69
N GLY A 173 4.63 8.38 26.76
CA GLY A 173 4.53 9.84 26.86
C GLY A 173 5.61 10.55 26.03
N LYS A 174 5.99 11.76 26.45
CA LYS A 174 6.97 12.57 25.70
C LYS A 174 8.39 11.98 25.69
N GLU A 175 8.75 11.25 26.73
CA GLU A 175 10.02 10.53 26.82
C GLU A 175 9.83 9.11 26.29
N TRP A 176 10.47 8.79 25.16
CA TRP A 176 10.42 7.48 24.52
C TRP A 176 11.75 7.19 23.81
N LYS A 177 12.01 5.90 23.58
CA LYS A 177 13.17 5.42 22.82
C LYS A 177 12.78 5.26 21.36
N ASP A 178 13.55 5.83 20.46
CA ASP A 178 13.36 5.63 19.02
C ASP A 178 13.60 4.15 18.64
N VAL A 179 12.60 3.52 18.05
CA VAL A 179 12.62 2.11 17.64
C VAL A 179 12.42 2.06 16.14
N SER A 180 13.39 1.47 15.44
CA SER A 180 13.35 1.38 13.98
C SER A 180 12.12 0.61 13.45
N VAL A 181 11.66 0.99 12.25
CA VAL A 181 10.60 0.28 11.51
C VAL A 181 10.88 -1.23 11.43
N ARG A 182 12.13 -1.61 11.15
CA ARG A 182 12.55 -3.02 11.05
C ARG A 182 12.25 -3.78 12.34
N ARG A 183 12.46 -3.15 13.49
CA ARG A 183 12.16 -3.78 14.78
C ARG A 183 10.66 -3.96 14.99
N PHE A 184 9.83 -3.00 14.58
CA PHE A 184 8.38 -3.19 14.58
C PHE A 184 7.96 -4.30 13.61
N GLU A 185 8.59 -4.41 12.45
CA GLU A 185 8.34 -5.51 11.51
C GLU A 185 8.63 -6.87 12.16
N GLU A 186 9.72 -7.00 12.91
CA GLU A 186 10.06 -8.21 13.67
C GLU A 186 8.98 -8.54 14.72
N ILE A 187 8.57 -7.56 15.53
CA ILE A 187 7.51 -7.74 16.52
C ILE A 187 6.21 -8.21 15.85
N ARG A 188 5.85 -7.62 14.69
CA ARG A 188 4.67 -8.01 13.91
C ARG A 188 4.76 -9.44 13.40
N ARG A 189 5.94 -9.91 12.98
CA ARG A 189 6.12 -11.29 12.50
C ARG A 189 5.76 -12.31 13.58
N PHE A 190 6.09 -12.02 14.85
CA PHE A 190 5.72 -12.87 15.98
C PHE A 190 4.28 -12.63 16.48
N ASN A 191 3.73 -11.45 16.26
CA ASN A 191 2.43 -11.04 16.80
C ASN A 191 1.48 -10.46 15.72
N PRO A 192 1.13 -11.21 14.65
CA PRO A 192 0.30 -10.68 13.58
C PRO A 192 -1.18 -10.53 14.00
N LYS A 193 -1.86 -9.50 13.50
CA LYS A 193 -3.30 -9.22 13.76
C LYS A 193 -4.24 -10.28 13.20
N ARG A 194 -3.82 -10.95 12.11
CA ARG A 194 -4.47 -12.15 11.57
C ARG A 194 -3.43 -13.25 11.54
N THR A 195 -3.71 -14.37 12.18
CA THR A 195 -2.90 -15.59 12.02
C THR A 195 -2.94 -15.94 10.54
N ARG A 196 -1.80 -15.80 9.86
CA ARG A 196 -1.65 -16.36 8.51
C ARG A 196 -1.81 -17.86 8.69
N GLU A 197 -2.88 -18.45 8.14
CA GLU A 197 -2.82 -19.86 7.79
C GLU A 197 -1.57 -20.03 6.93
N THR A 198 -0.62 -20.80 7.44
CA THR A 198 0.68 -21.00 6.83
C THR A 198 0.50 -21.82 5.55
N ASN A 199 0.12 -21.13 4.47
CA ASN A 199 0.27 -21.67 3.14
C ASN A 199 1.76 -21.45 2.76
N PRO A 200 2.55 -22.52 2.55
CA PRO A 200 4.00 -22.43 2.32
C PRO A 200 4.38 -21.63 1.06
N LEU A 201 3.42 -21.24 0.23
CA LEU A 201 3.59 -20.35 -0.93
C LEU A 201 3.58 -18.84 -0.56
N SER A 202 3.17 -18.45 0.66
CA SER A 202 3.14 -17.03 1.08
C SER A 202 4.48 -16.50 1.62
N GLU A 203 5.53 -17.34 1.61
CA GLU A 203 6.89 -16.93 1.95
C GLU A 203 7.58 -16.12 0.84
N LEU A 204 7.00 -16.08 -0.37
CA LEU A 204 7.45 -15.26 -1.49
C LEU A 204 7.12 -13.75 -1.34
N ASP A 205 6.24 -13.40 -0.40
CA ASP A 205 5.86 -12.01 -0.12
C ASP A 205 6.74 -11.34 0.95
N LYS A 206 7.85 -11.98 1.36
CA LYS A 206 8.85 -11.41 2.27
C LYS A 206 9.80 -10.47 1.50
N VAL A 207 9.27 -9.43 0.86
CA VAL A 207 10.10 -8.28 0.45
C VAL A 207 9.92 -7.19 1.49
N SER A 208 10.86 -7.16 2.44
CA SER A 208 11.06 -6.10 3.41
C SER A 208 11.47 -4.81 2.70
N ASP A 209 10.97 -3.70 3.24
CA ASP A 209 10.98 -2.33 2.72
C ASP A 209 12.36 -1.65 2.77
N SER A 210 13.32 -2.08 1.95
CA SER A 210 14.50 -1.25 1.70
C SER A 210 15.00 -1.40 0.28
N GLN A 211 14.78 -0.32 -0.48
CA GLN A 211 15.21 -0.03 -1.86
C GLN A 211 14.27 -0.55 -2.95
N ASP A 212 13.44 0.36 -3.46
CA ASP A 212 12.93 0.27 -4.82
C ASP A 212 12.96 1.67 -5.45
N ILE A 213 14.18 2.11 -5.80
CA ILE A 213 14.36 3.05 -6.90
C ILE A 213 14.49 2.18 -8.16
N ILE A 214 13.39 2.18 -8.92
CA ILE A 214 13.32 2.06 -10.38
C ILE A 214 14.39 1.16 -11.02
N THR A 215 14.04 -0.10 -11.25
CA THR A 215 14.52 -0.82 -12.42
C THR A 215 13.51 -0.57 -13.54
N ILE A 216 13.95 0.16 -14.58
CA ILE A 216 13.33 0.05 -15.91
C ILE A 216 13.74 -1.34 -16.38
N GLU A 217 12.93 -2.34 -16.09
CA GLU A 217 12.90 -3.50 -16.96
C GLU A 217 12.09 -3.08 -18.18
N SER A 218 12.79 -2.99 -19.30
CA SER A 218 12.22 -3.19 -20.62
C SER A 218 11.44 -4.50 -20.61
N ILE A 219 10.18 -4.43 -20.21
CA ILE A 219 9.20 -5.44 -20.56
C ILE A 219 9.07 -5.30 -22.08
N GLU A 220 9.58 -6.29 -22.79
CA GLU A 220 9.11 -6.59 -24.13
C GLU A 220 7.59 -6.48 -24.10
N VAL A 221 7.07 -5.49 -24.82
CA VAL A 221 5.64 -5.34 -25.05
C VAL A 221 5.22 -6.59 -25.80
N GLN A 222 4.83 -7.64 -25.08
CA GLN A 222 3.93 -8.63 -25.65
C GLN A 222 2.63 -7.86 -25.89
N GLU A 223 2.39 -7.54 -27.15
CA GLU A 223 1.11 -7.02 -27.61
C GLU A 223 0.01 -7.91 -27.04
N VAL A 224 -0.72 -7.38 -26.07
CA VAL A 224 -1.90 -8.03 -25.52
C VAL A 224 -2.95 -7.97 -26.63
N THR A 225 -2.96 -9.01 -27.47
CA THR A 225 -3.95 -9.14 -28.52
C THR A 225 -5.32 -9.37 -27.87
N GLN A 226 -6.38 -8.88 -28.51
CA GLN A 226 -7.76 -9.05 -28.04
C GLN A 226 -8.12 -10.54 -27.82
N GLU A 227 -7.47 -11.45 -28.55
CA GLU A 227 -7.57 -12.90 -28.36
C GLU A 227 -7.01 -13.39 -27.02
N SER A 228 -5.93 -12.79 -26.51
CA SER A 228 -5.36 -13.14 -25.21
C SER A 228 -6.34 -12.81 -24.07
N ILE A 229 -6.96 -11.63 -24.14
CA ILE A 229 -7.96 -11.19 -23.16
C ILE A 229 -9.20 -12.09 -23.22
N ALA A 230 -9.68 -12.43 -24.42
CA ALA A 230 -10.84 -13.31 -24.59
C ALA A 230 -10.59 -14.72 -24.01
N ARG A 231 -9.40 -15.28 -24.21
CA ARG A 231 -9.04 -16.61 -23.65
C ARG A 231 -8.96 -16.59 -22.13
N GLU A 232 -8.47 -15.50 -21.56
CA GLU A 232 -8.37 -15.33 -20.10
C GLU A 232 -9.76 -15.21 -19.46
N ILE A 233 -10.68 -14.47 -20.07
CA ILE A 233 -12.09 -14.38 -19.63
C ILE A 233 -12.78 -15.76 -19.67
N VAL A 234 -12.57 -16.53 -20.74
CA VAL A 234 -13.13 -17.89 -20.87
C VAL A 234 -12.56 -18.82 -19.79
N SER A 235 -11.26 -18.72 -19.49
CA SER A 235 -10.63 -19.52 -18.45
C SER A 235 -11.19 -19.20 -17.06
N LEU A 236 -11.38 -17.92 -16.75
CA LEU A 236 -11.97 -17.47 -15.48
C LEU A 236 -13.44 -17.92 -15.35
N ALA A 237 -14.21 -17.88 -16.44
CA ALA A 237 -15.59 -18.36 -16.46
C ALA A 237 -15.69 -19.87 -16.19
N GLN A 238 -14.74 -20.67 -16.68
CA GLN A 238 -14.70 -22.13 -16.45
C GLN A 238 -14.28 -22.51 -15.03
N GLN A 239 -13.56 -21.64 -14.33
CA GLN A 239 -13.10 -21.87 -12.95
C GLN A 239 -14.16 -21.52 -11.90
N LEU A 240 -15.23 -20.82 -12.27
CA LEU A 240 -16.33 -20.50 -11.36
C LEU A 240 -17.12 -21.76 -11.01
N ASN A 241 -17.11 -22.13 -9.72
CA ASN A 241 -17.88 -23.26 -9.19
C ASN A 241 -19.37 -22.91 -9.13
N THR A 242 -20.11 -23.24 -10.19
CA THR A 242 -21.53 -22.93 -10.36
C THR A 242 -22.47 -23.71 -9.44
N ARG A 243 -22.00 -24.50 -8.46
CA ARG A 243 -22.89 -25.25 -7.55
C ARG A 243 -23.22 -24.52 -6.25
N GLU A 244 -22.35 -23.61 -5.79
CA GLU A 244 -22.54 -22.90 -4.51
C GLU A 244 -22.85 -21.40 -4.67
N VAL A 245 -22.51 -20.83 -5.83
CA VAL A 245 -22.63 -19.38 -6.15
C VAL A 245 -24.09 -18.89 -6.21
N TRP A 246 -25.08 -19.79 -6.39
CA TRP A 246 -26.49 -19.43 -6.55
C TRP A 246 -27.22 -19.04 -5.26
N LYS A 247 -26.55 -18.99 -4.12
CA LYS A 247 -27.19 -18.66 -2.83
C LYS A 247 -27.14 -17.17 -2.49
N GLU A 248 -26.26 -16.40 -3.13
CA GLU A 248 -26.07 -14.98 -2.83
C GLU A 248 -26.68 -14.11 -3.92
N LYS A 249 -27.70 -13.33 -3.53
CA LYS A 249 -28.48 -12.48 -4.45
C LYS A 249 -27.61 -11.43 -5.16
N GLU A 250 -26.60 -10.88 -4.47
CA GLU A 250 -25.65 -9.92 -5.04
C GLU A 250 -24.77 -10.55 -6.13
N ILE A 251 -24.34 -11.80 -5.97
CA ILE A 251 -23.52 -12.47 -6.99
C ILE A 251 -24.36 -12.78 -8.23
N ILE A 252 -25.64 -13.13 -8.07
CA ILE A 252 -26.55 -13.32 -9.20
C ILE A 252 -26.75 -12.02 -9.98
N GLU A 253 -26.86 -10.87 -9.30
CA GLU A 253 -26.98 -9.57 -9.97
C GLU A 253 -25.71 -9.21 -10.74
N ILE A 254 -24.53 -9.41 -10.15
CA ILE A 254 -23.24 -9.20 -10.82
C ILE A 254 -23.09 -10.11 -12.05
N LEU A 255 -23.49 -11.38 -11.95
CA LEU A 255 -23.43 -12.32 -13.08
C LEU A 255 -24.41 -11.96 -14.19
N LYS A 256 -25.61 -11.43 -13.87
CA LYS A 256 -26.57 -10.94 -14.86
C LYS A 256 -26.07 -9.66 -15.56
N GLU A 257 -25.40 -8.78 -14.84
CA GLU A 257 -24.74 -7.60 -15.41
C GLU A 257 -23.64 -8.04 -16.39
N ALA A 258 -22.80 -8.98 -15.98
CA ALA A 258 -21.74 -9.55 -16.81
C ALA A 258 -22.28 -10.29 -18.04
N GLU A 259 -23.39 -11.03 -17.90
CA GLU A 259 -24.07 -11.69 -19.01
C GLU A 259 -24.58 -10.68 -20.05
N LYS A 260 -25.18 -9.57 -19.60
CA LYS A 260 -25.63 -8.50 -20.51
C LYS A 260 -24.48 -7.86 -21.28
N GLU A 261 -23.38 -7.56 -20.61
CA GLU A 261 -22.20 -6.99 -21.25
C GLU A 261 -21.56 -7.97 -22.24
N LEU A 262 -21.48 -9.27 -21.89
CA LEU A 262 -20.98 -10.30 -22.80
C LEU A 262 -21.89 -10.49 -24.03
N ILE A 263 -23.22 -10.42 -23.86
CA ILE A 263 -24.18 -10.47 -24.97
C ILE A 263 -24.02 -9.22 -25.87
N SER A 264 -23.82 -8.04 -25.26
CA SER A 264 -23.56 -6.79 -25.99
C SER A 264 -22.30 -6.89 -26.86
N ILE A 265 -21.21 -7.42 -26.29
CA ILE A 265 -19.96 -7.69 -27.01
C ILE A 265 -20.19 -8.73 -28.12
N GLY A 266 -20.93 -9.81 -27.84
CA GLY A 266 -21.30 -10.81 -28.84
C GLY A 266 -22.08 -10.22 -30.01
N HIS A 267 -23.01 -9.28 -29.74
CA HIS A 267 -23.72 -8.55 -30.79
C HIS A 267 -22.79 -7.68 -31.62
N MET A 268 -21.79 -7.01 -31.01
CA MET A 268 -20.79 -6.22 -31.75
C MET A 268 -19.90 -7.08 -32.65
N VAL A 269 -19.54 -8.29 -32.20
CA VAL A 269 -18.71 -9.22 -33.00
C VAL A 269 -19.48 -9.85 -34.16
N LEU A 270 -20.81 -10.01 -34.01
CA LEU A 270 -21.69 -10.54 -35.07
C LEU A 270 -22.17 -9.48 -36.06
N GLN A 271 -21.84 -8.20 -35.85
CA GLN A 271 -22.13 -7.18 -36.85
C GLN A 271 -21.29 -7.44 -38.12
N PRO A 272 -21.89 -7.45 -39.32
CA PRO A 272 -21.15 -7.61 -40.55
C PRO A 272 -20.14 -6.45 -40.66
N LEU A 273 -18.85 -6.79 -40.72
CA LEU A 273 -17.78 -5.81 -40.91
C LEU A 273 -18.09 -5.01 -42.18
N GLU A 274 -18.22 -3.69 -42.05
CA GLU A 274 -18.40 -2.80 -43.20
C GLU A 274 -17.26 -3.05 -44.19
N LYS A 275 -17.61 -3.41 -45.43
CA LYS A 275 -16.65 -3.58 -46.50
C LYS A 275 -15.97 -2.24 -46.75
N VAL A 276 -14.72 -2.11 -46.32
CA VAL A 276 -13.86 -0.98 -46.68
C VAL A 276 -13.78 -0.93 -48.21
N PRO A 277 -14.18 0.18 -48.87
CA PRO A 277 -14.08 0.29 -50.32
C PRO A 277 -12.60 0.30 -50.71
N ALA A 278 -12.22 -0.62 -51.59
CA ALA A 278 -10.88 -0.66 -52.17
C ALA A 278 -10.71 0.57 -53.07
N ASN A 279 -9.93 1.55 -52.61
CA ASN A 279 -9.53 2.67 -53.45
C ASN A 279 -8.46 2.18 -54.44
N HIS A 280 -8.81 2.27 -55.73
CA HIS A 280 -7.90 2.21 -56.89
C HIS A 280 -7.17 3.54 -57.09
#